data_AF-A0A6D2J4R9-F1
#
_entry.id   AF-A0A6D2J4R9-F1
#
_cell.length_a   1.000
_cell.length_b   1.000
_cell.length_c   1.000
_cell.angle_alpha   90.00
_cell.angle_beta   90.00
_cell.angle_gamma   90.00
#
_symmetry.space_group_name_H-M   'P 1'
#
loop_
_entity.id
_entity.type
_entity.pdbx_description
1 polymer ?
#
loop_
_entity_poly.entity_id
_entity_poly.type
_entity_poly.pdbx_seq_one_letter_code
_entity_poly.pdbx_strand_id
1 'polypeptide(L)'
;MKKQIDEISEIFWVSRSDATVLLMYLKWDSLRVSERLAEDKEKLLTESGLKSVVVIDSDGDTSDSSFVIFSKTSDDFYEFEDGSDDDDNGAEGNDSPCGICLKTCDDLVSTQFCSHKFCTTCWREYLDKNFYSLEKSQTLVISCPDQYCRAAFGQDTAEKLTVGDKDMYESYILRSYLEGIKKEMIKQCPSPDCNYIIKFHQTNDVEEYGLNVCLRGDR
;
A
#
# COMPACT_ATOMS: atom_id res chain seq x y z
N MET A 1 -14.06 -3.73 -11.90
CA MET A 1 -13.60 -3.36 -10.55
C MET A 1 -14.25 -4.22 -9.47
N LYS A 2 -15.42 -3.86 -8.91
CA LYS A 2 -16.03 -4.58 -7.75
C LYS A 2 -16.16 -6.09 -7.99
N LYS A 3 -16.69 -6.48 -9.15
CA LYS A 3 -16.78 -7.89 -9.58
C LYS A 3 -15.44 -8.65 -9.51
N GLN A 4 -14.33 -8.03 -9.95
CA GLN A 4 -13.00 -8.67 -9.89
C GLN A 4 -12.50 -8.82 -8.44
N ILE A 5 -12.79 -7.82 -7.59
CA ILE A 5 -12.45 -7.87 -6.16
C ILE A 5 -13.23 -9.03 -5.51
N ASP A 6 -14.53 -9.12 -5.77
CA ASP A 6 -15.39 -10.19 -5.24
C ASP A 6 -14.93 -11.57 -5.72
N GLU A 7 -14.65 -11.74 -7.02
CA GLU A 7 -14.14 -13.00 -7.59
C GLU A 7 -12.83 -13.45 -6.91
N ILE A 8 -11.83 -12.57 -6.79
CA ILE A 8 -10.57 -12.91 -6.13
C ILE A 8 -10.79 -13.21 -4.64
N SER A 9 -11.61 -12.41 -3.96
CA SER A 9 -11.92 -12.56 -2.54
C SER A 9 -12.58 -13.92 -2.25
N GLU A 10 -13.57 -14.31 -3.06
CA GLU A 10 -14.32 -15.55 -2.89
C GLU A 10 -13.50 -16.78 -3.26
N ILE A 11 -12.77 -16.76 -4.38
CA ILE A 11 -12.01 -17.94 -4.86
C ILE A 11 -10.82 -18.24 -3.95
N PHE A 12 -10.08 -17.21 -3.52
CA PHE A 12 -8.82 -17.36 -2.80
C PHE A 12 -8.94 -17.12 -1.29
N TRP A 13 -10.17 -16.86 -0.81
CA TRP A 13 -10.47 -16.63 0.61
C TRP A 13 -9.57 -15.55 1.21
N VAL A 14 -9.49 -14.41 0.52
CA VAL A 14 -8.79 -13.20 0.99
C VAL A 14 -9.82 -12.12 1.24
N SER A 15 -9.54 -11.19 2.15
CA SER A 15 -10.47 -10.08 2.42
C SER A 15 -10.64 -9.21 1.16
N ARG A 16 -11.76 -8.49 1.02
CA ARG A 16 -11.95 -7.55 -0.09
C ARG A 16 -10.89 -6.44 -0.07
N SER A 17 -10.47 -6.02 1.13
CA SER A 17 -9.39 -5.07 1.35
C SER A 17 -8.07 -5.58 0.75
N ASP A 18 -7.70 -6.82 1.06
CA ASP A 18 -6.49 -7.47 0.54
C ASP A 18 -6.57 -7.72 -0.96
N ALA A 19 -7.70 -8.23 -1.45
CA ALA A 19 -7.95 -8.44 -2.88
C ALA A 19 -7.78 -7.15 -3.68
N THR A 20 -8.24 -6.01 -3.13
CA THR A 20 -8.08 -4.69 -3.75
C THR A 20 -6.61 -4.32 -3.84
N VAL A 21 -5.83 -4.49 -2.77
CA VAL A 21 -4.38 -4.23 -2.77
C VAL A 21 -3.65 -5.13 -3.76
N LEU A 22 -3.99 -6.43 -3.83
CA LEU A 22 -3.39 -7.38 -4.77
C LEU A 22 -3.67 -7.00 -6.23
N LEU A 23 -4.92 -6.63 -6.53
CA LEU A 23 -5.29 -6.13 -7.86
C LEU A 23 -4.51 -4.85 -8.19
N MET A 24 -4.41 -3.90 -7.26
CA MET A 24 -3.60 -2.69 -7.48
C MET A 24 -2.12 -3.02 -7.69
N TYR A 25 -1.55 -3.94 -6.92
CA TYR A 25 -0.15 -4.39 -7.01
C TYR A 25 0.17 -4.93 -8.41
N LEU A 26 -0.72 -5.75 -8.96
CA LEU A 26 -0.62 -6.34 -10.30
C LEU A 26 -1.37 -5.54 -11.37
N LYS A 27 -1.64 -4.26 -11.12
CA LYS A 27 -2.19 -3.31 -12.10
C LYS A 27 -3.52 -3.76 -12.72
N TRP A 28 -4.36 -4.37 -11.90
CA TRP A 28 -5.70 -4.87 -12.21
C TRP A 28 -5.76 -6.03 -13.20
N ASP A 29 -4.64 -6.73 -13.40
CA ASP A 29 -4.59 -7.98 -14.15
C ASP A 29 -5.08 -9.14 -13.27
N SER A 30 -6.39 -9.40 -13.35
CA SER A 30 -7.06 -10.42 -12.52
C SER A 30 -6.54 -11.83 -12.77
N LEU A 31 -6.13 -12.14 -14.01
CA LEU A 31 -5.59 -13.45 -14.35
C LEU A 31 -4.25 -13.65 -13.64
N ARG A 32 -3.34 -12.67 -13.74
CA ARG A 32 -2.05 -12.74 -13.06
C ARG A 32 -2.14 -12.78 -11.54
N VAL A 33 -3.14 -12.09 -10.96
CA VAL A 33 -3.42 -12.22 -9.53
C VAL A 33 -3.81 -13.65 -9.19
N SER A 34 -4.73 -14.25 -9.96
CA SER A 34 -5.19 -15.62 -9.72
C SER A 34 -4.09 -16.66 -9.88
N GLU A 35 -3.26 -16.54 -10.92
CA GLU A 35 -2.11 -17.43 -11.16
C GLU A 35 -1.12 -17.39 -9.99
N ARG A 36 -0.72 -16.18 -9.57
CA ARG A 36 0.24 -16.04 -8.47
C ARG A 36 -0.32 -16.46 -7.12
N LEU A 37 -1.60 -16.24 -6.85
CA LEU A 37 -2.26 -16.73 -5.64
C LEU A 37 -2.37 -18.26 -5.62
N ALA A 38 -2.58 -18.89 -6.78
CA ALA A 38 -2.64 -20.35 -6.90
C ALA A 38 -1.26 -21.01 -6.77
N GLU A 39 -0.20 -20.35 -7.27
CA GLU A 39 1.18 -20.83 -7.18
C GLU A 39 1.75 -20.70 -5.76
N ASP A 40 1.80 -19.47 -5.24
CA ASP A 40 2.42 -19.16 -3.95
C ASP A 40 1.77 -17.93 -3.30
N LYS A 41 0.63 -18.18 -2.65
CA LYS A 41 -0.15 -17.17 -1.92
C LYS A 41 0.70 -16.39 -0.91
N GLU A 42 1.51 -17.09 -0.12
CA GLU A 42 2.29 -16.50 0.98
C GLU A 42 3.36 -15.52 0.47
N LYS A 43 4.03 -15.89 -0.62
CA LYS A 43 4.99 -15.01 -1.28
C LYS A 43 4.33 -13.76 -1.83
N LEU A 44 3.18 -13.90 -2.51
CA LEU A 44 2.48 -12.74 -3.06
C LEU A 44 1.99 -11.78 -1.97
N LEU A 45 1.46 -12.31 -0.87
CA LEU A 45 1.05 -11.50 0.29
C LEU A 45 2.24 -10.74 0.89
N THR A 46 3.41 -11.38 0.96
CA THR A 46 4.63 -10.73 1.45
C THR A 46 5.15 -9.65 0.50
N GLU A 47 5.21 -9.94 -0.81
CA GLU A 47 5.67 -8.99 -1.85
C GLU A 47 4.77 -7.75 -1.98
N SER A 48 3.47 -7.93 -1.75
CA SER A 48 2.47 -6.85 -1.80
C SER A 48 2.33 -6.07 -0.50
N GLY A 49 3.02 -6.47 0.57
CA GLY A 49 2.97 -5.79 1.87
C GLY A 49 1.76 -6.15 2.73
N LEU A 50 1.04 -7.22 2.38
CA LEU A 50 -0.13 -7.76 3.09
C LEU A 50 0.23 -8.78 4.16
N LYS A 51 1.50 -8.83 4.56
CA LYS A 51 1.96 -9.68 5.65
C LYS A 51 2.88 -8.89 6.55
N SER A 52 2.64 -9.00 7.85
CA SER A 52 3.57 -8.48 8.84
C SER A 52 4.86 -9.27 8.74
N VAL A 53 5.93 -8.64 8.25
CA VAL A 53 7.26 -9.19 8.42
C VAL A 53 7.62 -8.98 9.88
N VAL A 54 7.39 -9.99 10.69
CA VAL A 54 8.05 -10.07 11.99
C VAL A 54 9.52 -10.27 11.65
N VAL A 55 10.34 -9.25 11.87
CA VAL A 55 11.79 -9.39 11.81
C VAL A 55 12.15 -10.24 13.05
N ILE A 56 12.08 -11.56 12.90
CA ILE A 56 12.73 -12.47 13.83
C ILE A 56 14.15 -12.55 13.32
N ASP A 57 15.05 -11.79 13.95
CA ASP A 57 16.48 -11.98 13.78
C ASP A 57 16.79 -13.45 14.07
N SER A 58 16.92 -14.24 13.01
CA SER A 58 17.38 -15.62 13.10
C SER A 58 18.89 -15.59 13.03
N ASP A 59 19.52 -15.03 14.06
CA ASP A 59 20.96 -15.12 14.23
C ASP A 59 21.27 -16.28 15.17
N GLY A 60 21.52 -17.43 14.57
CA GLY A 60 22.47 -18.37 15.12
C GLY A 60 23.87 -17.88 14.78
N ASP A 61 24.52 -17.15 15.68
CA ASP A 61 25.74 -17.67 16.31
C ASP A 61 26.28 -16.75 17.41
N THR A 62 27.05 -17.39 18.27
CA THR A 62 27.58 -16.98 19.57
C THR A 62 28.53 -15.78 19.56
N SER A 63 28.60 -15.13 20.74
CA SER A 63 29.64 -14.25 21.30
C SER A 63 29.52 -12.73 21.10
N ASP A 64 29.00 -12.10 22.16
CA ASP A 64 29.57 -10.96 22.88
C ASP A 64 30.04 -9.73 22.07
N SER A 65 29.08 -8.85 21.75
CA SER A 65 29.29 -7.40 21.77
C SER A 65 27.95 -6.66 21.71
N SER A 66 27.56 -6.12 22.87
CA SER A 66 26.75 -4.91 23.07
C SER A 66 25.76 -4.50 21.97
N PHE A 67 24.51 -4.90 22.20
CA PHE A 67 23.27 -4.12 22.08
C PHE A 67 23.44 -2.65 21.63
N VAL A 68 23.10 -2.35 20.38
CA VAL A 68 22.86 -0.98 19.91
C VAL A 68 21.35 -0.77 19.80
N ILE A 69 20.74 -0.31 20.90
CA ILE A 69 19.53 0.51 20.81
C ILE A 69 20.00 1.93 20.50
N PHE A 70 19.61 2.44 19.33
CA PHE A 70 19.83 3.83 18.98
C PHE A 70 18.71 4.69 19.57
N SER A 71 18.88 5.09 20.84
CA SER A 71 18.23 6.28 21.40
C SER A 71 19.31 7.35 21.50
N LYS A 72 19.15 8.45 20.77
CA LYS A 72 19.94 9.66 20.98
C LYS A 72 19.65 10.22 22.36
N THR A 73 20.67 10.37 23.20
CA THR A 73 20.75 11.48 24.14
C THR A 73 22.12 12.11 24.04
N SER A 74 22.12 13.41 23.81
CA SER A 74 23.28 14.29 23.86
C SER A 74 23.66 14.55 25.32
N ASP A 75 24.97 14.57 25.55
CA ASP A 75 25.75 15.29 26.56
C ASP A 75 25.57 15.04 28.07
N ASP A 76 26.74 14.73 28.65
CA ASP A 76 27.31 15.21 29.90
C ASP A 76 26.67 14.82 31.25
N PHE A 77 27.29 13.77 31.79
CA PHE A 77 27.54 13.45 33.19
C PHE A 77 27.65 14.67 34.13
N TYR A 78 26.68 14.83 35.03
CA TYR A 78 26.87 15.43 36.36
C TYR A 78 26.03 14.65 37.39
N GLU A 79 26.72 14.09 38.37
CA GLU A 79 26.16 13.30 39.48
C GLU A 79 25.65 14.25 40.58
N PHE A 80 24.37 14.15 40.95
CA PHE A 80 23.85 14.71 42.20
C PHE A 80 22.63 13.91 42.67
N GLU A 81 22.76 13.23 43.80
CA GLU A 81 21.65 12.65 44.55
C GLU A 81 21.14 13.66 45.58
N ASP A 82 19.85 14.00 45.53
CA ASP A 82 19.03 14.18 46.74
C ASP A 82 17.54 14.04 46.39
N GLY A 83 16.81 13.34 47.25
CA GLY A 83 15.46 12.82 47.00
C GLY A 83 14.32 13.79 47.27
N SER A 84 13.15 13.41 46.76
CA SER A 84 11.86 13.70 47.36
C SER A 84 10.84 12.71 46.79
N ASP A 85 10.23 11.93 47.68
CA ASP A 85 9.05 11.12 47.40
C ASP A 85 7.87 12.06 47.15
N ASP A 86 7.31 12.02 45.94
CA ASP A 86 5.95 12.45 45.66
C ASP A 86 5.25 11.36 44.82
N ASP A 87 4.33 10.67 45.49
CA ASP A 87 3.35 9.76 44.89
C ASP A 87 2.51 10.50 43.83
N ASP A 88 2.69 10.17 42.55
CA ASP A 88 1.67 10.41 41.52
C ASP A 88 1.35 9.12 40.76
N ASN A 89 0.32 8.43 41.26
CA ASN A 89 -0.40 7.39 40.54
C ASN A 89 -1.24 8.04 39.43
N GLY A 90 -0.66 8.19 38.24
CA GLY A 90 -1.33 8.77 37.07
C GLY A 90 -1.02 8.01 35.78
N ALA A 91 -1.86 7.01 35.47
CA ALA A 91 -2.08 6.37 34.16
C ALA A 91 -0.87 6.24 33.20
N GLU A 92 -0.31 5.03 33.09
CA GLU A 92 0.56 4.61 31.99
C GLU A 92 -0.20 4.65 30.64
N GLY A 93 -0.33 5.84 30.05
CA GLY A 93 -0.65 6.04 28.66
C GLY A 93 0.58 5.70 27.83
N ASN A 94 0.49 4.67 26.99
CA ASN A 94 1.51 4.37 25.98
C ASN A 94 1.48 5.44 24.86
N ASP A 95 1.86 6.67 25.21
CA ASP A 95 1.85 7.84 24.32
C ASP A 95 3.09 7.85 23.43
N SER A 96 3.24 6.81 22.60
CA SER A 96 4.28 6.79 21.57
C SER A 96 4.07 7.95 20.59
N PRO A 97 5.05 8.84 20.34
CA PRO A 97 4.85 9.98 19.45
C PRO A 97 4.64 9.55 17.99
N CYS A 98 4.02 10.42 17.19
CA CYS A 98 3.85 10.21 15.75
C CYS A 98 5.22 10.09 15.05
N GLY A 99 5.41 9.04 14.23
CA GLY A 99 6.68 8.78 13.54
C GLY A 99 7.09 9.80 12.46
N ILE A 100 6.24 10.77 12.12
CA ILE A 100 6.52 11.84 11.14
C ILE A 100 6.69 13.20 11.82
N CYS A 101 5.67 13.65 12.57
CA CYS A 101 5.69 14.98 13.17
C CYS A 101 6.32 15.00 14.58
N LEU A 102 6.59 13.83 15.17
CA LEU A 102 7.22 13.65 16.49
C LEU A 102 6.43 14.27 17.66
N LYS A 103 5.14 14.53 17.47
CA LYS A 103 4.23 15.04 18.50
C LYS A 103 3.46 13.90 19.15
N THR A 104 3.07 14.08 20.41
CA THR A 104 2.02 13.27 21.04
C THR A 104 0.69 13.59 20.38
N CYS A 105 -0.02 12.55 19.95
CA CYS A 105 -1.26 12.67 19.21
C CYS A 105 -2.19 11.55 19.69
N ASP A 106 -3.46 11.87 19.93
CA ASP A 106 -4.44 10.88 20.41
C ASP A 106 -4.96 9.98 19.26
N ASP A 107 -4.69 10.36 18.01
CA ASP A 107 -5.26 9.81 16.78
C ASP A 107 -4.23 9.01 15.96
N LEU A 108 -3.40 8.23 16.64
CA LEU A 108 -2.36 7.43 15.98
C LEU A 108 -2.93 6.19 15.30
N VAL A 109 -2.66 6.08 14.00
CA VAL A 109 -3.10 4.97 13.17
C VAL A 109 -1.90 4.22 12.61
N SER A 110 -1.92 2.89 12.74
CA SER A 110 -1.01 1.97 12.06
C SER A 110 -1.75 1.16 11.01
N THR A 111 -1.01 0.65 10.03
CA THR A 111 -1.55 -0.39 9.15
C THR A 111 -1.75 -1.69 9.94
N GLN A 112 -2.51 -2.62 9.40
CA GLN A 112 -2.68 -3.95 10.01
C GLN A 112 -1.42 -4.84 9.89
N PHE A 113 -0.45 -4.46 9.05
CA PHE A 113 0.73 -5.27 8.74
C PHE A 113 2.03 -4.68 9.31
N CYS A 114 1.98 -3.58 10.07
CA CYS A 114 3.13 -3.03 10.77
C CYS A 114 2.74 -2.32 12.06
N SER A 115 3.71 -2.13 12.96
CA SER A 115 3.55 -1.38 14.21
C SER A 115 3.82 0.12 14.09
N HIS A 116 4.21 0.62 12.91
CA HIS A 116 4.47 2.05 12.70
C HIS A 116 3.19 2.88 12.82
N LYS A 117 3.22 3.90 13.69
CA LYS A 117 2.08 4.75 14.03
C LYS A 117 2.29 6.17 13.53
N PHE A 118 1.25 6.73 12.90
CA PHE A 118 1.23 8.12 12.44
C PHE A 118 -0.14 8.72 12.75
N CYS A 119 -0.17 10.02 13.09
CA CYS A 119 -1.43 10.72 13.31
C CYS A 119 -2.21 10.88 12.01
N THR A 120 -3.52 11.09 12.09
CA THR A 120 -4.39 11.18 10.91
C THR A 120 -3.98 12.31 9.97
N THR A 121 -3.50 13.42 10.52
CA THR A 121 -2.98 14.57 9.75
C THR A 121 -1.77 14.20 8.89
N CYS A 122 -0.79 13.49 9.46
CA CYS A 122 0.38 13.03 8.71
C CYS A 122 0.01 11.98 7.64
N TRP A 123 -0.92 11.08 7.94
CA TRP A 123 -1.45 10.14 6.95
C TRP A 123 -2.08 10.87 5.78
N ARG A 124 -2.96 11.84 6.04
CA ARG A 124 -3.65 12.60 5.01
C ARG A 124 -2.68 13.34 4.10
N GLU A 125 -1.70 14.06 4.66
CA GLU A 125 -0.69 14.77 3.85
C GLU A 125 0.17 13.81 3.01
N TYR A 126 0.48 12.63 3.55
CA TYR A 126 1.19 11.59 2.81
C TYR A 126 0.33 11.05 1.66
N LEU A 127 -0.92 10.74 1.92
CA LEU A 127 -1.88 10.25 0.94
C LEU A 127 -2.11 11.26 -0.18
N ASP A 128 -2.36 12.53 0.14
CA ASP A 128 -2.46 13.65 -0.80
C ASP A 128 -1.29 13.63 -1.80
N LYS A 129 -0.05 13.60 -1.31
CA LYS A 129 1.15 13.61 -2.17
C LYS A 129 1.24 12.38 -3.08
N ASN A 130 0.89 11.21 -2.58
CA ASN A 130 0.93 9.96 -3.35
C ASN A 130 -0.16 9.91 -4.43
N PHE A 131 -1.36 10.38 -4.12
CA PHE A 131 -2.50 10.36 -5.05
C PHE A 131 -2.27 11.22 -6.30
N TYR A 132 -1.70 12.41 -6.16
CA TYR A 132 -1.36 13.26 -7.31
C TYR A 132 -0.22 12.70 -8.17
N SER A 133 0.60 11.81 -7.61
CA SER A 133 1.81 11.28 -8.26
C SER A 133 1.61 9.93 -8.95
N LEU A 134 0.37 9.41 -9.01
CA LEU A 134 0.07 8.05 -9.50
C LEU A 134 0.57 7.79 -10.92
N GLU A 135 0.48 8.76 -11.82
CA GLU A 135 0.91 8.65 -13.23
C GLU A 135 2.43 8.46 -13.38
N LYS A 136 3.20 8.88 -12.37
CA LYS A 136 4.66 8.77 -12.33
C LYS A 136 5.14 7.60 -11.46
N SER A 137 4.25 7.02 -10.66
CA SER A 137 4.59 5.94 -9.76
C SER A 137 4.73 4.61 -10.50
N GLN A 138 5.79 3.86 -10.17
CA GLN A 138 5.99 2.52 -10.71
C GLN A 138 4.99 1.51 -10.12
N THR A 139 4.52 1.78 -8.90
CA THR A 139 3.56 0.98 -8.11
C THR A 139 2.25 1.73 -7.89
N LEU A 140 1.12 1.05 -8.04
CA LEU A 140 -0.21 1.62 -7.75
C LEU A 140 -0.66 1.37 -6.30
N VAL A 141 0.18 0.72 -5.48
CA VAL A 141 -0.10 0.45 -4.07
C VAL A 141 0.58 1.51 -3.24
N ILE A 142 -0.17 2.07 -2.30
CA ILE A 142 0.33 2.97 -1.27
C ILE A 142 0.84 2.10 -0.12
N SER A 143 2.03 2.41 0.39
CA SER A 143 2.64 1.70 1.51
C SER A 143 2.64 2.55 2.79
N CYS A 144 3.10 1.95 3.87
CA CYS A 144 3.46 2.65 5.09
C CYS A 144 4.37 3.87 4.78
N PRO A 145 4.16 5.02 5.45
CA PRO A 145 5.02 6.20 5.32
C PRO A 145 6.45 6.00 5.80
N ASP A 146 6.72 4.96 6.61
CA ASP A 146 8.08 4.63 7.03
C ASP A 146 8.93 4.16 5.83
N GLN A 147 10.15 4.69 5.73
CA GLN A 147 11.05 4.53 4.58
C GLN A 147 11.47 3.07 4.30
N TYR A 148 11.48 2.20 5.31
CA TYR A 148 11.90 0.80 5.18
C TYR A 148 10.71 -0.16 5.27
N CYS A 149 9.51 0.36 5.55
CA CYS A 149 8.31 -0.44 5.69
C CYS A 149 7.53 -0.50 4.37
N ARG A 150 7.19 -1.71 3.94
CA ARG A 150 6.36 -1.95 2.74
C ARG A 150 4.95 -2.40 3.07
N ALA A 151 4.54 -2.33 4.34
CA ALA A 151 3.19 -2.70 4.76
C ALA A 151 2.15 -1.91 3.95
N ALA A 152 1.19 -2.62 3.37
CA ALA A 152 0.25 -2.02 2.44
C ALA A 152 -0.78 -1.15 3.16
N PHE A 153 -1.14 -0.05 2.50
CA PHE A 153 -2.28 0.78 2.86
C PHE A 153 -3.55 0.23 2.19
N GLY A 154 -4.35 -0.48 2.97
CA GLY A 154 -5.64 -1.06 2.56
C GLY A 154 -6.84 -0.27 3.08
N GLN A 155 -8.03 -0.68 2.65
CA GLN A 155 -9.31 -0.12 3.11
C GLN A 155 -9.44 -0.17 4.65
N ASP A 156 -8.98 -1.24 5.29
CA ASP A 156 -9.06 -1.40 6.75
C ASP A 156 -8.24 -0.32 7.51
N THR A 157 -7.18 0.21 6.89
CA THR A 157 -6.43 1.34 7.45
C THR A 157 -7.14 2.66 7.15
N ALA A 158 -7.69 2.82 5.95
CA ALA A 158 -8.45 4.01 5.56
C ALA A 158 -9.71 4.20 6.43
N GLU A 159 -10.36 3.12 6.85
CA GLU A 159 -11.53 3.15 7.73
C GLU A 159 -11.22 3.63 9.16
N LYS A 160 -9.95 3.56 9.58
CA LYS A 160 -9.48 4.12 10.87
C LYS A 160 -9.16 5.61 10.78
N LEU A 161 -9.11 6.18 9.57
CA LEU A 161 -8.90 7.60 9.33
C LEU A 161 -10.24 8.36 9.31
N THR A 162 -10.21 9.61 8.85
CA THR A 162 -11.43 10.43 8.78
C THR A 162 -12.32 10.01 7.60
N VAL A 163 -13.61 10.36 7.66
CA VAL A 163 -14.57 10.10 6.56
C VAL A 163 -14.07 10.65 5.22
N GLY A 164 -13.44 11.83 5.23
CA GLY A 164 -12.88 12.42 4.01
C GLY A 164 -11.74 11.60 3.40
N ASP A 165 -10.94 10.92 4.23
CA ASP A 165 -9.83 10.09 3.76
C ASP A 165 -10.33 8.78 3.13
N LYS A 166 -11.48 8.28 3.59
CA LYS A 166 -12.15 7.12 2.98
C LYS A 166 -12.61 7.42 1.56
N ASP A 167 -13.33 8.52 1.35
CA ASP A 167 -13.82 8.93 0.02
C ASP A 167 -12.65 9.17 -0.95
N MET A 168 -11.56 9.71 -0.40
CA MET A 168 -10.31 9.92 -1.12
C MET A 168 -9.67 8.59 -1.55
N TYR A 169 -9.64 7.60 -0.66
CA TYR A 169 -9.13 6.28 -0.97
C TYR A 169 -9.99 5.53 -1.99
N GLU A 170 -11.32 5.61 -1.90
CA GLU A 170 -12.23 5.04 -2.91
C GLU A 170 -11.99 5.67 -4.30
N SER A 171 -11.82 6.99 -4.35
CA SER A 171 -11.48 7.72 -5.58
C SER A 171 -10.14 7.27 -6.16
N TYR A 172 -9.17 6.95 -5.30
CA TYR A 172 -7.88 6.43 -5.72
C TYR A 172 -7.95 5.02 -6.30
N ILE A 173 -8.69 4.11 -5.66
CA ILE A 173 -8.91 2.75 -6.18
C ILE A 173 -9.49 2.84 -7.59
N LEU A 174 -10.49 3.70 -7.80
CA LEU A 174 -11.08 3.93 -9.11
C LEU A 174 -10.06 4.45 -10.13
N ARG A 175 -9.23 5.43 -9.75
CA ARG A 175 -8.18 5.97 -10.63
C ARG A 175 -7.15 4.91 -11.00
N SER A 176 -6.73 4.10 -10.02
CA SER A 176 -5.82 2.96 -10.21
C SER A 176 -6.41 1.93 -11.18
N TYR A 177 -7.70 1.63 -11.05
CA TYR A 177 -8.41 0.71 -11.94
C TYR A 177 -8.43 1.21 -13.39
N LEU A 178 -8.79 2.48 -13.59
CA LEU A 178 -8.79 3.09 -14.92
C LEU A 178 -7.39 3.09 -15.53
N GLU A 179 -6.35 3.34 -14.74
CA GLU A 179 -4.96 3.30 -15.21
C GLU A 179 -4.49 1.89 -15.57
N GLY A 180 -4.93 0.87 -14.83
CA GLY A 180 -4.73 -0.54 -15.16
C GLY A 180 -5.37 -0.93 -16.49
N ILE A 181 -6.65 -0.60 -16.68
CA ILE A 181 -7.40 -0.91 -17.92
C ILE A 181 -6.82 -0.18 -19.14
N LYS A 182 -6.37 1.07 -18.99
CA LYS A 182 -5.76 1.82 -20.12
C LYS A 182 -4.61 1.04 -20.77
N LYS A 183 -3.82 0.30 -19.99
CA LYS A 183 -2.75 -0.54 -20.52
C LYS A 183 -3.27 -1.77 -21.26
N GLU A 184 -4.39 -2.34 -20.83
CA GLU A 184 -5.04 -3.43 -21.56
C GLU A 184 -5.70 -2.96 -22.86
N MET A 185 -6.22 -1.72 -22.87
CA MET A 185 -6.84 -1.09 -24.03
C MET A 185 -5.84 -0.66 -25.13
N ILE A 186 -4.53 -0.76 -24.89
CA ILE A 186 -3.47 -0.31 -25.79
C ILE A 186 -2.56 -1.52 -26.09
N LYS A 187 -2.74 -2.17 -27.25
CA LYS A 187 -1.83 -3.24 -27.72
C LYS A 187 -1.02 -2.76 -28.92
N GLN A 188 0.26 -3.13 -28.99
CA GLN A 188 1.09 -2.85 -30.18
C GLN A 188 0.72 -3.83 -31.31
N CYS A 189 0.76 -3.37 -32.55
CA CYS A 189 0.54 -4.25 -33.70
C CYS A 189 1.60 -5.37 -33.74
N PRO A 190 1.22 -6.65 -33.90
CA PRO A 190 2.17 -7.77 -33.91
C PRO A 190 3.12 -7.83 -35.12
N SER A 191 2.92 -6.97 -36.14
CA SER A 191 3.73 -7.03 -37.36
C SER A 191 5.13 -6.46 -37.11
N PRO A 192 6.20 -7.16 -37.49
CA PRO A 192 7.52 -6.54 -37.58
C PRO A 192 7.41 -5.36 -38.57
N ASP A 193 7.98 -4.22 -38.20
CA ASP A 193 7.89 -2.90 -38.87
C ASP A 193 6.58 -2.10 -38.72
N CYS A 194 5.68 -2.48 -37.80
CA CYS A 194 4.46 -1.74 -37.53
C CYS A 194 4.49 -1.03 -36.16
N ASN A 195 4.58 0.31 -36.17
CA ASN A 195 4.56 1.14 -34.96
C ASN A 195 3.14 1.58 -34.54
N TYR A 196 2.10 0.97 -35.11
CA TYR A 196 0.72 1.32 -34.80
C TYR A 196 0.25 0.70 -33.48
N ILE A 197 -0.57 1.46 -32.76
CA ILE A 197 -1.15 1.10 -31.48
C ILE A 197 -2.64 0.82 -31.69
N ILE A 198 -3.07 -0.36 -31.26
CA ILE A 198 -4.46 -0.81 -31.28
C ILE A 198 -5.11 -0.29 -30.00
N LYS A 199 -6.08 0.64 -30.15
CA LYS A 199 -6.89 1.15 -29.05
C LYS A 199 -8.24 0.43 -29.02
N PHE A 200 -8.50 -0.35 -27.98
CA PHE A 200 -9.79 -1.01 -27.79
C PHE A 200 -10.78 -0.05 -27.13
N HIS A 201 -11.93 0.16 -27.76
CA HIS A 201 -13.08 0.82 -27.14
C HIS A 201 -13.99 -0.25 -26.53
N GLN A 202 -14.13 -0.28 -25.21
CA GLN A 202 -15.21 -1.05 -24.58
C GLN A 202 -16.46 -0.18 -24.58
N THR A 203 -17.39 -0.44 -25.50
CA THR A 203 -18.77 0.04 -25.37
C THR A 203 -19.49 -0.93 -24.44
N ASN A 204 -19.72 -0.50 -23.20
CA ASN A 204 -20.73 -1.16 -22.37
C ASN A 204 -22.08 -0.65 -22.87
N ASP A 205 -22.87 -1.60 -23.38
CA ASP A 205 -24.26 -1.51 -23.84
C ASP A 205 -24.51 -1.13 -25.33
N VAL A 206 -25.26 -2.05 -25.95
CA VAL A 206 -25.89 -2.06 -27.29
C VAL A 206 -25.01 -2.49 -28.47
N GLU A 207 -25.53 -3.50 -29.18
CA GLU A 207 -25.08 -4.06 -30.45
C GLU A 207 -24.55 -3.01 -31.44
N GLU A 208 -23.24 -2.88 -31.56
CA GLU A 208 -22.62 -2.36 -32.77
C GLU A 208 -21.30 -3.10 -33.00
N TYR A 209 -21.19 -3.73 -34.17
CA TYR A 209 -19.99 -4.41 -34.61
C TYR A 209 -18.86 -3.38 -34.74
N GLY A 210 -18.09 -3.21 -33.66
CA GLY A 210 -16.85 -2.46 -33.65
C GLY A 210 -15.84 -3.13 -34.58
N LEU A 211 -15.88 -2.72 -35.86
CA LEU A 211 -14.92 -3.07 -36.89
C LEU A 211 -13.54 -2.53 -36.48
N ASN A 212 -12.77 -3.35 -35.76
CA ASN A 212 -11.37 -3.11 -35.49
C ASN A 212 -10.56 -3.34 -36.79
N VAL A 213 -10.60 -2.38 -37.70
CA VAL A 213 -9.87 -2.46 -38.98
C VAL A 213 -8.57 -1.69 -38.87
N CYS A 214 -7.46 -2.40 -38.97
CA CYS A 214 -6.18 -1.81 -39.33
C CYS A 214 -6.29 -1.37 -40.80
N LEU A 215 -6.56 -0.08 -41.03
CA LEU A 215 -6.60 0.50 -42.37
C LEU A 215 -5.18 0.43 -42.96
N ARG A 216 -4.88 -0.63 -43.72
CA ARG A 216 -3.80 -0.58 -44.70
C ARG A 216 -4.20 0.52 -45.69
N GLY A 217 -3.48 1.64 -45.66
CA GLY A 217 -3.51 2.56 -46.78
C GLY A 217 -2.90 1.85 -47.97
N ASP A 218 -3.74 1.45 -48.93
CA ASP A 218 -3.29 1.05 -50.25
C ASP A 218 -2.48 2.20 -50.86
N ARG A 219 -1.19 1.96 -51.09
CA ARG A 219 -0.43 2.59 -52.16
C ARG A 219 0.77 1.75 -52.56
#